data_AF-A0A8T2IEB2-F1
#
_entry.id   AF-A0A8T2IEB2-F1
#
_cell.length_a   1.000
_cell.length_b   1.000
_cell.length_c   1.000
_cell.angle_alpha   90.00
_cell.angle_beta   90.00
_cell.angle_gamma   90.00
#
_symmetry.space_group_name_H-M   'P 1'
#
loop_
_entity.id
_entity.type
_entity.pdbx_description
1 polymer ?
#
loop_
_entity_poly.entity_id
_entity_poly.type
_entity_poly.pdbx_seq_one_letter_code
_entity_poly.pdbx_strand_id
1 'polypeptide(L)'
;VLDFGWPDLHAPALEKVCSICKAMDTWLNADPHNVVVIHNKGNRGRTGVVIAAYMHYSNISASADQALDRFAMRRFYEDKVLPVGQPSQKR
;
A
#
# COMPACT_ATOMS: atom_id res chain seq x y z
N VAL A 1 -3.96 -11.07 -11.75
CA VAL A 1 -3.68 -11.11 -10.29
C VAL A 1 -2.18 -11.23 -10.12
N LEU A 2 -1.58 -10.44 -9.24
CA LEU A 2 -0.14 -10.52 -8.93
C LEU A 2 0.01 -10.99 -7.48
N ASP A 3 0.73 -12.09 -7.29
CA ASP A 3 0.92 -12.72 -5.98
C ASP A 3 2.30 -12.40 -5.42
N PHE A 4 2.35 -11.54 -4.39
CA PHE A 4 3.61 -11.13 -3.75
C PHE A 4 3.92 -11.88 -2.45
N GLY A 5 2.89 -12.23 -1.66
CA GLY A 5 2.88 -13.16 -0.52
C GLY A 5 4.00 -13.06 0.53
N TRP A 6 3.65 -12.93 1.81
CA TRP A 6 4.58 -13.15 2.92
C TRP A 6 3.86 -13.66 4.17
N PRO A 7 4.58 -14.26 5.13
CA PRO A 7 3.98 -14.79 6.36
C PRO A 7 3.12 -13.75 7.08
N ASP A 8 2.01 -14.21 7.67
CA ASP A 8 1.13 -13.32 8.42
C ASP A 8 1.85 -12.75 9.64
N LEU A 9 1.42 -11.56 10.10
CA LEU A 9 2.03 -10.83 11.23
C LEU A 9 3.50 -10.39 11.04
N HIS A 10 4.10 -10.64 9.88
CA HIS A 10 5.46 -10.23 9.56
C HIS A 10 5.48 -9.03 8.59
N ALA A 11 6.61 -8.34 8.56
CA ALA A 11 6.93 -7.38 7.51
C ALA A 11 7.54 -8.10 6.30
N PRO A 12 7.23 -7.67 5.06
CA PRO A 12 7.90 -8.18 3.87
C PRO A 12 9.33 -7.66 3.76
N ALA A 13 10.13 -8.29 2.90
CA ALA A 13 11.41 -7.74 2.47
C ALA A 13 11.19 -6.41 1.70
N LEU A 14 12.15 -5.47 1.81
CA LEU A 14 12.04 -4.15 1.17
C LEU A 14 11.86 -4.26 -0.36
N GLU A 15 12.60 -5.14 -1.02
CA GLU A 15 12.50 -5.38 -2.46
C GLU A 15 11.07 -5.75 -2.90
N LYS A 16 10.36 -6.51 -2.05
CA LYS A 16 8.98 -6.90 -2.28
C LYS A 16 8.04 -5.70 -2.21
N VAL A 17 8.24 -4.82 -1.23
CA VAL A 17 7.49 -3.56 -1.12
C VAL A 17 7.71 -2.69 -2.36
N CYS A 18 8.98 -2.53 -2.79
CA CYS A 18 9.31 -1.76 -3.99
C CYS A 18 8.65 -2.33 -5.24
N SER A 19 8.66 -3.66 -5.40
CA SER A 19 8.03 -4.34 -6.53
C SER A 19 6.51 -4.16 -6.54
N ILE A 20 5.86 -4.21 -5.39
CA ILE A 20 4.42 -3.93 -5.25
C ILE A 20 4.12 -2.48 -5.64
N CYS A 21 4.85 -1.51 -5.08
CA CYS A 21 4.64 -0.09 -5.40
C CYS A 21 4.81 0.17 -6.90
N LYS A 22 5.86 -0.36 -7.52
CA LYS A 22 6.10 -0.22 -8.96
C LYS A 22 4.99 -0.84 -9.80
N ALA A 23 4.49 -2.01 -9.42
CA ALA A 23 3.38 -2.66 -10.13
C ALA A 23 2.08 -1.85 -10.02
N MET A 24 1.76 -1.34 -8.82
CA MET A 24 0.60 -0.48 -8.60
C MET A 24 0.70 0.82 -9.41
N ASP A 25 1.84 1.50 -9.34
CA ASP A 25 2.09 2.75 -10.05
C ASP A 25 2.01 2.57 -11.57
N THR A 26 2.63 1.52 -12.11
CA THR A 26 2.57 1.20 -13.54
C THR A 26 1.14 0.97 -14.00
N TRP A 27 0.33 0.24 -13.21
CA TRP A 27 -1.06 -0.04 -13.55
C TRP A 27 -1.94 1.20 -13.47
N LEU A 28 -1.83 1.97 -12.39
CA LEU A 28 -2.64 3.18 -12.17
C LEU A 28 -2.31 4.29 -13.17
N ASN A 29 -1.05 4.43 -13.59
CA ASN A 29 -0.65 5.42 -14.59
C ASN A 29 -0.96 5.01 -16.03
N ALA A 30 -1.32 3.75 -16.30
CA ALA A 30 -1.63 3.29 -17.65
C ALA A 30 -3.01 3.79 -18.15
N ASP A 31 -3.98 3.98 -17.25
CA ASP A 31 -5.30 4.53 -17.57
C ASP A 31 -5.93 5.15 -16.30
N PRO A 32 -6.52 6.36 -16.37
CA PRO A 32 -7.14 7.02 -15.21
C PRO A 32 -8.34 6.27 -14.60
N HIS A 33 -8.94 5.31 -15.31
CA HIS A 33 -10.03 4.46 -14.81
C HIS A 33 -9.52 3.16 -14.18
N ASN A 34 -8.21 2.90 -14.22
CA ASN A 34 -7.65 1.70 -13.63
C ASN A 34 -7.77 1.73 -12.10
N VAL A 35 -8.13 0.58 -11.53
CA VAL A 35 -8.25 0.39 -10.10
C VAL A 35 -7.34 -0.75 -9.66
N VAL A 36 -6.68 -0.57 -8.52
CA VAL A 36 -5.93 -1.63 -7.81
C VAL A 36 -6.76 -2.16 -6.65
N VAL A 37 -6.90 -3.49 -6.57
CA VAL A 37 -7.51 -4.16 -5.44
C VAL A 37 -6.44 -4.93 -4.66
N ILE A 38 -6.31 -4.62 -3.37
CA ILE A 38 -5.37 -5.29 -2.46
C ILE A 38 -6.16 -6.25 -1.58
N HIS A 39 -5.68 -7.50 -1.49
CA HIS A 39 -6.31 -8.53 -0.68
C HIS A 39 -5.26 -9.31 0.13
N ASN A 40 -5.56 -9.60 1.38
CA ASN A 40 -4.84 -10.59 2.18
C ASN A 40 -5.80 -11.34 3.11
N LYS A 41 -5.45 -12.58 3.45
CA LYS A 41 -6.13 -13.33 4.52
C LYS A 41 -5.80 -12.72 5.90
N GLY A 42 -6.74 -12.76 6.84
CA GLY A 42 -6.50 -12.35 8.22
C GLY A 42 -6.78 -10.87 8.47
N ASN A 43 -5.93 -10.23 9.28
CA ASN A 43 -6.11 -8.83 9.67
C ASN A 43 -5.64 -7.85 8.57
N ARG A 44 -5.79 -6.54 8.82
CA ARG A 44 -5.41 -5.47 7.88
C ARG A 44 -3.93 -5.12 7.90
N GLY A 45 -3.08 -5.84 8.66
CA GLY A 45 -1.67 -5.50 8.83
C GLY A 45 -0.88 -5.51 7.52
N ARG A 46 -1.01 -6.57 6.73
CA ARG A 46 -0.30 -6.72 5.44
C ARG A 46 -0.76 -5.73 4.39
N THR A 47 -2.08 -5.55 4.24
CA THR A 47 -2.64 -4.49 3.38
C THR A 47 -2.18 -3.11 3.84
N GLY A 48 -2.10 -2.89 5.15
CA GLY A 48 -1.62 -1.66 5.75
C GLY A 48 -0.18 -1.31 5.38
N VAL A 49 0.73 -2.30 5.37
CA VAL A 49 2.12 -2.11 4.91
C VAL A 49 2.15 -1.63 3.46
N VAL A 50 1.35 -2.25 2.58
CA VAL A 50 1.30 -1.87 1.15
C VAL A 50 0.77 -0.44 0.98
N ILE A 51 -0.32 -0.10 1.66
CA ILE A 51 -0.93 1.24 1.56
C ILE A 51 0.02 2.31 2.08
N ALA A 52 0.66 2.08 3.25
CA ALA A 52 1.62 3.02 3.80
C ALA A 52 2.80 3.23 2.85
N ALA A 53 3.39 2.14 2.35
CA ALA A 53 4.50 2.22 1.42
C ALA A 53 4.13 2.95 0.12
N TYR A 54 2.96 2.66 -0.45
CA TYR A 54 2.50 3.31 -1.67
C TYR A 54 2.21 4.80 -1.46
N MET A 55 1.62 5.17 -0.33
CA MET A 55 1.40 6.57 0.04
C MET A 55 2.71 7.36 0.12
N HIS A 56 3.80 6.75 0.61
CA HIS A 56 5.13 7.36 0.61
C HIS A 56 5.78 7.39 -0.78
N TYR A 57 5.65 6.30 -1.55
CA TYR A 57 6.19 6.18 -2.90
C TYR A 57 5.59 7.23 -3.85
N SER A 58 4.26 7.36 -3.86
CA SER A 58 3.55 8.30 -4.73
C SER A 58 3.82 9.77 -4.37
N ASN A 59 4.16 10.07 -3.10
CA ASN A 59 4.55 11.41 -2.68
C ASN A 59 5.88 11.87 -3.32
N ILE A 60 6.81 10.95 -3.56
CA ILE A 60 8.08 11.24 -4.25
C ILE A 60 7.85 11.47 -5.75
N SER A 61 6.80 10.86 -6.30
CA SER A 61 6.45 10.88 -7.73
C SER A 61 5.37 11.91 -8.11
N ALA A 62 4.92 12.77 -7.19
CA ALA A 62 3.60 13.40 -7.26
C ALA A 62 3.45 14.58 -8.25
N SER A 63 2.35 14.54 -9.03
CA SER A 63 1.58 15.70 -9.51
C SER A 63 0.50 16.10 -8.48
N ALA A 64 -0.11 17.29 -8.64
CA ALA A 64 -1.12 17.83 -7.72
C ALA A 64 -2.42 17.01 -7.64
N ASP A 65 -2.74 16.23 -8.68
CA ASP A 65 -4.02 15.53 -8.83
C ASP A 65 -4.20 14.36 -7.84
N GLN A 66 -3.12 13.86 -7.23
CA GLN A 66 -3.17 12.74 -6.28
C GLN A 66 -3.39 13.16 -4.81
N ALA A 67 -3.74 14.43 -4.54
CA ALA A 67 -3.92 14.91 -3.17
C ALA A 67 -5.09 14.23 -2.44
N LEU A 68 -6.21 14.02 -3.13
CA LEU A 68 -7.40 13.35 -2.57
C LEU A 68 -7.12 11.87 -2.27
N ASP A 69 -6.39 11.19 -3.16
CA ASP A 69 -5.98 9.79 -2.96
C ASP A 69 -5.09 9.65 -1.73
N ARG A 70 -4.13 10.57 -1.54
CA ARG A 70 -3.29 10.60 -0.33
C ARG A 70 -4.11 10.80 0.93
N PHE A 71 -5.08 11.70 0.90
CA PHE A 71 -5.98 11.92 2.04
C PHE A 71 -6.78 10.64 2.37
N ALA A 72 -7.35 9.99 1.36
CA ALA A 72 -8.12 8.76 1.54
C ALA A 72 -7.23 7.61 2.07
N MET A 73 -6.03 7.42 1.50
CA MET A 73 -5.06 6.42 1.96
C MET A 73 -4.65 6.66 3.42
N ARG A 74 -4.35 7.91 3.78
CA ARG A 74 -3.97 8.28 5.14
C ARG A 74 -5.09 7.99 6.13
N ARG A 75 -6.33 8.41 5.82
CA ARG A 75 -7.46 8.17 6.71
C ARG A 75 -7.77 6.68 6.88
N PHE A 76 -7.67 5.90 5.80
CA PHE A 76 -7.75 4.44 5.90
C PHE A 76 -6.67 3.87 6.83
N TYR A 77 -5.42 4.30 6.66
CA TYR A 77 -4.31 3.82 7.48
C TYR A 77 -4.51 4.14 8.97
N GLU A 78 -4.89 5.37 9.29
CA GLU A 78 -5.15 5.81 10.66
C GLU A 78 -6.32 5.05 11.30
N ASP A 79 -7.46 4.97 10.61
CA ASP A 79 -8.70 4.40 11.17
C ASP A 79 -8.70 2.86 11.20
N LYS A 80 -8.06 2.22 10.22
CA LYS A 80 -8.22 0.77 9.96
C LYS A 80 -6.95 -0.03 10.21
N VAL A 81 -5.77 0.55 10.06
CA VAL A 81 -4.48 -0.18 10.12
C VAL A 81 -3.78 0.03 11.45
N LEU A 82 -3.63 1.28 11.91
CA LEU A 82 -2.89 1.59 13.15
C LEU A 82 -3.33 0.76 14.38
N PRO A 83 -4.63 0.47 14.60
CA PRO A 83 -5.09 -0.30 15.75
C PRO A 83 -4.71 -1.79 15.72
N VAL A 84 -4.37 -2.35 14.55
CA VAL A 84 -4.16 -3.80 14.35
C VAL A 84 -2.77 -4.16 13.82
N GLY A 85 -1.96 -3.16 13.43
CA GLY A 85 -0.63 -3.36 12.85
C GLY A 85 0.42 -3.73 13.89
N GLN A 86 1.27 -4.70 13.55
CA GLN A 86 2.41 -5.11 14.39
C GLN A 86 3.54 -4.06 14.34
N PRO A 87 4.39 -3.93 15.38
CA PRO A 87 5.50 -2.98 15.37
C PRO A 87 6.45 -3.15 14.18
N SER A 88 6.74 -4.40 13.80
CA SER A 88 7.58 -4.70 12.63
C SER A 88 7.01 -4.17 11.31
N GLN A 89 5.68 -4.05 11.22
CA GLN A 89 4.95 -3.56 10.04
C GLN A 89 4.84 -2.02 9.99
N LYS A 90 5.22 -1.33 11.07
CA LYS A 90 5.24 0.14 11.16
C LYS A 90 6.63 0.74 10.97
N ARG A 91 7.65 -0.11 10.82
CA ARG A 91 9.07 0.27 10.78
C ARG A 91 9.45 0.96 9.47
#